data_AF-A0A9C7Z5F6-F1
#
_entry.id   AF-A0A9C7Z5F6-F1
#
_cell.length_a   1.000
_cell.length_b   1.000
_cell.length_c   1.000
_cell.angle_alpha   90.00
_cell.angle_beta   90.00
_cell.angle_gamma   90.00
#
_symmetry.space_group_name_H-M   'P 1'
#
loop_
_entity.id
_entity.type
_entity.pdbx_description
1 polymer ?
#
loop_
_entity_poly.entity_id
_entity_poly.type
_entity_poly.pdbx_seq_one_letter_code
_entity_poly.pdbx_strand_id
1 'polypeptide(L)' 'RPNHYRRYRQRLMHKFKYYPENFGKILCVGCGRCIEHCPVSIDITESLSKARIGR' A
#
# COMPACT_ATOMS: atom_id res chain seq x y z
N ARG A 1 11.97 3.47 -19.17
CA ARG A 1 12.87 3.10 -18.04
C ARG A 1 12.44 1.73 -17.51
N PRO A 2 13.26 0.68 -17.61
CA PRO A 2 12.84 -0.67 -17.19
C PRO A 2 12.59 -0.70 -15.67
N ASN A 3 11.65 -1.53 -15.21
CA ASN A 3 11.28 -1.78 -13.80
C ASN A 3 10.33 -0.80 -13.07
N HIS A 4 9.36 -0.21 -13.77
CA HIS A 4 8.28 0.54 -13.10
C HIS A 4 7.51 -0.33 -12.09
N TYR A 5 7.24 -1.60 -12.44
CA TYR A 5 6.53 -2.55 -11.57
C TYR A 5 7.30 -2.88 -10.28
N ARG A 6 8.64 -3.08 -10.33
CA ARG A 6 9.44 -3.38 -9.13
C ARG A 6 9.44 -2.22 -8.15
N ARG A 7 9.53 -0.98 -8.65
CA ARG A 7 9.47 0.23 -7.81
C ARG A 7 8.09 0.38 -7.15
N TYR A 8 7.03 0.13 -7.92
CA TYR A 8 5.67 0.17 -7.39
C TYR A 8 5.45 -0.91 -6.32
N ARG A 9 5.85 -2.16 -6.59
CA ARG A 9 5.81 -3.27 -5.64
C ARG A 9 6.60 -2.96 -4.38
N GLN A 10 7.82 -2.42 -4.51
CA GLN A 10 8.66 -2.05 -3.35
C GLN A 10 8.00 -0.96 -2.50
N ARG A 11 7.37 0.05 -3.12
CA ARG A 11 6.64 1.09 -2.38
C ARG A 11 5.44 0.54 -1.61
N LEU A 12 4.66 -0.35 -2.23
CA LEU A 12 3.54 -1.02 -1.56
C LEU A 12 4.03 -1.87 -0.39
N MET A 13 5.03 -2.73 -0.62
CA MET A 13 5.60 -3.60 0.42
C MET A 13 6.18 -2.78 1.59
N HIS A 14 6.88 -1.69 1.32
CA HIS A 14 7.39 -0.82 2.38
C HIS A 14 6.27 -0.20 3.22
N LYS A 15 5.16 0.21 2.61
CA LYS A 15 4.04 0.84 3.32
C LYS A 15 3.19 -0.15 4.11
N PHE A 16 2.99 -1.36 3.58
CA PHE A 16 1.98 -2.32 4.06
C PHE A 16 2.55 -3.58 4.70
N LYS A 17 3.83 -3.89 4.48
CA LYS A 17 4.48 -5.08 5.03
C LYS A 17 5.65 -4.68 5.94
N TYR A 18 6.71 -4.11 5.39
CA TYR A 18 7.94 -3.89 6.14
C TYR A 18 7.80 -2.87 7.27
N TYR A 19 7.13 -1.74 7.02
CA TYR A 19 6.97 -0.72 8.05
C TYR A 19 5.99 -1.13 9.17
N PRO A 20 4.84 -1.78 8.87
CA PRO A 20 4.01 -2.39 9.91
C PRO A 20 4.72 -3.48 10.70
N GLU A 21 5.50 -4.35 10.06
CA GLU A 21 6.28 -5.40 10.74
C GLU A 21 7.31 -4.80 11.71
N ASN A 22 7.95 -3.68 11.34
CA ASN A 22 9.00 -3.08 12.17
C ASN A 22 8.49 -2.08 13.21
N PHE A 23 7.44 -1.30 12.90
CA PHE A 23 6.99 -0.16 13.71
C PHE A 23 5.52 -0.25 14.14
N GLY A 24 4.80 -1.32 13.78
CA GLY A 24 3.41 -1.55 14.19
C GLY A 24 2.40 -0.56 13.60
N LYS A 25 2.78 0.27 12.64
CA LYS A 25 1.92 1.29 12.01
C LYS A 25 1.96 1.16 10.49
N ILE A 26 0.88 1.54 9.81
CA ILE A 26 0.84 1.57 8.35
C ILE A 26 1.18 2.98 7.85
N LEU A 27 2.05 3.09 6.84
CA LEU A 27 2.36 4.35 6.15
C LEU A 27 1.36 4.66 5.03
N CYS A 28 0.07 4.58 5.34
CA CYS A 28 -1.03 4.94 4.45
C CYS A 28 -1.80 6.11 5.05
N VAL A 29 -1.90 7.19 4.29
CA VAL A 29 -2.63 8.41 4.66
C VAL A 29 -3.95 8.55 3.89
N GLY A 30 -4.37 7.52 3.15
CA GLY A 30 -5.59 7.58 2.34
C GLY A 30 -5.47 8.35 1.02
N CYS A 31 -4.26 8.58 0.50
CA CYS A 31 -4.05 9.44 -0.68
C CYS A 31 -4.54 8.86 -2.04
N GLY A 32 -5.12 7.67 -2.11
CA GLY A 32 -5.71 7.11 -3.35
C GLY A 32 -4.75 6.73 -4.49
N ARG A 33 -3.49 7.20 -4.50
CA ARG A 33 -2.51 6.98 -5.60
C ARG A 33 -2.27 5.51 -5.98
N CYS A 34 -2.49 4.58 -5.07
CA CYS A 34 -2.34 3.16 -5.34
C CYS A 34 -3.52 2.56 -6.13
N ILE A 35 -4.69 3.22 -6.12
CA ILE A 35 -5.87 2.83 -6.90
C ILE A 35 -5.70 3.29 -8.35
N GLU A 36 -5.31 4.55 -8.56
CA GLU A 36 -5.09 5.12 -9.90
C GLU A 36 -4.02 4.37 -10.70
N HIS A 37 -2.96 3.90 -10.03
CA HIS A 37 -1.87 3.20 -10.69
C HIS A 37 -2.13 1.68 -10.83
N CYS A 38 -3.25 1.19 -10.32
CA CYS A 38 -3.56 -0.24 -10.32
C CYS A 38 -4.16 -0.65 -11.68
N PRO A 39 -3.52 -1.55 -12.45
CA PRO A 39 -4.06 -1.98 -13.75
C PRO A 39 -5.35 -2.79 -13.63
N VAL A 40 -5.67 -3.29 -12.44
CA VAL A 40 -6.83 -4.14 -12.14
C VAL A 40 -7.81 -3.44 -11.17
N SER A 41 -7.64 -2.15 -10.92
CA SER A 41 -8.56 -1.31 -10.14
C SER A 41 -8.91 -1.87 -8.74
N ILE A 42 -7.91 -2.40 -8.04
CA ILE A 42 -8.08 -2.87 -6.66
C ILE A 42 -8.14 -1.69 -5.70
N ASP A 43 -9.18 -1.65 -4.86
CA ASP A 43 -9.28 -0.70 -3.76
C ASP A 43 -8.54 -1.21 -2.51
N ILE A 44 -7.31 -0.71 -2.37
CA ILE A 44 -6.46 -1.02 -1.21
C ILE A 44 -6.94 -0.25 0.02
N THR A 45 -7.65 0.88 -0.12
CA THR A 45 -8.17 1.65 1.02
C THR A 45 -9.30 0.94 1.74
N GLU A 46 -10.17 0.26 0.99
CA GLU A 46 -11.21 -0.61 1.56
C GLU A 46 -10.60 -1.81 2.29
N SER A 47 -9.54 -2.41 1.71
CA SER A 47 -8.82 -3.51 2.34
C SER A 47 -8.17 -3.07 3.66
N LEU A 48 -7.68 -1.84 3.73
CA LEU A 48 -7.09 -1.24 4.93
C LEU A 48 -8.13 -0.83 5.99
N SER A 49 -9.35 -0.48 5.60
CA SER A 49 -10.40 -0.18 6.58
C SER A 49 -10.98 -1.46 7.20
N LYS A 50 -11.04 -2.55 6.42
CA LYS A 50 -11.46 -3.88 6.87
C LYS A 50 -10.40 -4.57 7.72
N ALA A 51 -9.14 -4.49 7.30
CA ALA A 51 -8.03 -4.88 8.14
C ALA A 51 -8.03 -3.90 9.31
N ARG A 52 -8.44 -4.33 10.51
CA ARG A 52 -8.48 -3.53 11.74
C ARG A 52 -7.09 -3.08 12.23
N ILE A 53 -6.17 -2.78 11.32
CA ILE A 53 -4.77 -2.45 11.54
C ILE A 53 -4.70 -0.92 11.56
N GLY A 54 -4.92 -0.34 12.74
CA GLY A 54 -4.86 1.11 12.94
C GLY A 54 -6.06 1.72 13.65
N ARG A 55 -6.70 0.96 14.56
CA ARG A 55 -7.42 1.56 15.68
C ARG A 55 -6.80 1.07 16.98
#